data_AF-A0A9D8US89-F1
#
_entry.id   AF-A0A9D8US89-F1
#
_cell.length_a   1.000
_cell.length_b   1.000
_cell.length_c   1.000
_cell.angle_alpha   90.00
_cell.angle_beta   90.00
_cell.angle_gamma   90.00
#
_symmetry.space_group_name_H-M   'P 1'
#
loop_
_entity.id
_entity.type
_entity.pdbx_description
1 polymer ?
#
loop_
_entity_poly.entity_id
_entity_poly.type
_entity_poly.pdbx_seq_one_letter_code
_entity_poly.pdbx_strand_id
1 'polypeptide(L)'
;MNQSCFRVARSDTEVTIRTHVRPISDRTLTPQTQISARDWFLILLLGTIWGGSFFFARVAVQEIPPLTLVFLRVSLAAAALHFYLVLRGPSFRAALPLAASFAGMAMLNNVIPFSLMFAGQTAIGAGLASVLNATTPFWTMLLANALLPDEKLTRLKATGIVLGIAGTAIMVGPGVVAGLGGPVWAKLALIGTALSYGFAFIFARRFKGVAPELLATGQLTASTFIMIPVVLAIDGVSGFTGVSSGAWWSVAGLALLATAFAYILYFSILSSAGATNASLVTLIVPVSAILLGTAFLGERLELFEMAGMALIGLGLVVVDGRIFARR
;
A
#
# COMPACT_ATOMS: atom_id res chain seq x y z
N MET A 1 53.93 6.07 -64.45
CA MET A 1 54.56 6.46 -63.16
C MET A 1 53.75 5.82 -62.04
N ASN A 2 54.09 4.58 -61.67
CA ASN A 2 54.92 4.19 -60.51
C ASN A 2 54.23 4.53 -59.16
N GLN A 3 53.68 3.51 -58.47
CA GLN A 3 54.27 2.82 -57.28
C GLN A 3 53.87 3.54 -55.96
N SER A 4 53.47 2.94 -54.84
CA SER A 4 53.39 1.56 -54.35
C SER A 4 52.66 1.54 -52.98
N CYS A 5 51.95 0.45 -52.72
CA CYS A 5 51.90 -0.32 -51.46
C CYS A 5 51.66 0.39 -50.10
N PHE A 6 50.51 0.13 -49.48
CA PHE A 6 50.49 -0.40 -48.11
C PHE A 6 49.24 -1.26 -47.89
N ARG A 7 49.47 -2.55 -47.62
CA ARG A 7 48.48 -3.60 -47.39
C ARG A 7 48.47 -3.86 -45.88
N VAL A 8 47.35 -3.63 -45.21
CA VAL A 8 47.13 -4.14 -43.84
C VAL A 8 45.96 -5.10 -43.91
N ALA A 9 46.28 -6.38 -43.76
CA ALA A 9 45.32 -7.45 -43.61
C ALA A 9 44.54 -7.27 -42.30
N ARG A 10 43.21 -7.26 -42.37
CA ARG A 10 42.35 -7.60 -41.23
C ARG A 10 41.42 -8.72 -41.66
N SER A 11 41.42 -9.73 -40.81
CA SER A 11 40.77 -11.03 -40.92
C SER A 11 39.26 -10.94 -41.04
N ASP A 12 38.73 -11.72 -41.99
CA ASP A 12 37.33 -12.07 -42.13
C ASP A 12 36.79 -12.76 -40.87
N THR A 13 35.78 -12.16 -40.23
CA THR A 13 34.75 -12.86 -39.44
C THR A 13 33.60 -11.92 -39.11
N GLU A 14 32.87 -11.45 -40.12
CA GLU A 14 31.54 -10.85 -39.91
C GLU A 14 30.50 -11.95 -39.72
N VAL A 15 30.22 -12.29 -38.46
CA VAL A 15 29.04 -13.08 -38.08
C VAL A 15 27.80 -12.19 -38.27
N THR A 16 27.15 -12.32 -39.42
CA THR A 16 25.88 -11.65 -39.70
C THR A 16 24.75 -12.32 -38.92
N ILE A 17 24.41 -11.79 -37.74
CA ILE A 17 23.23 -12.22 -36.97
C ILE A 17 21.97 -11.66 -37.65
N ARG A 18 21.31 -12.46 -38.50
CA ARG A 18 19.95 -12.16 -38.99
C ARG A 18 18.95 -12.31 -37.83
N THR A 19 18.62 -11.21 -37.16
CA THR A 19 17.47 -11.18 -36.25
C THR A 19 16.19 -11.06 -37.07
N HIS A 20 15.44 -12.15 -37.17
CA HIS A 20 14.05 -12.11 -37.64
C HIS A 20 13.18 -11.46 -36.56
N VAL A 21 13.19 -10.13 -36.48
CA VAL A 21 12.18 -9.37 -35.74
C VAL A 21 10.91 -9.39 -36.58
N ARG A 22 9.94 -10.24 -36.22
CA ARG A 22 8.58 -10.14 -36.77
C ARG A 22 8.01 -8.78 -36.34
N PRO A 23 7.43 -7.98 -37.24
CA PRO A 23 6.75 -6.76 -36.85
C PRO A 23 5.60 -7.14 -35.91
N ILE A 24 5.61 -6.58 -34.71
CA ILE A 24 4.50 -6.70 -33.76
C ILE A 24 3.30 -6.08 -34.46
N SER A 25 2.29 -6.89 -34.77
CA SER A 25 1.03 -6.40 -35.30
C SER A 25 0.52 -5.31 -34.36
N ASP A 26 0.27 -4.13 -34.91
CA ASP A 26 -0.28 -2.97 -34.23
C ASP A 26 -1.69 -3.34 -33.72
N ARG A 27 -1.75 -3.98 -32.54
CA ARG A 27 -2.99 -4.12 -31.80
C ARG A 27 -3.28 -2.73 -31.29
N THR A 28 -4.13 -2.03 -32.02
CA THR A 28 -4.85 -0.87 -31.53
C THR A 28 -5.35 -1.19 -30.11
N LEU A 29 -4.69 -0.61 -29.11
CA LEU A 29 -5.10 -0.66 -27.72
C LEU A 29 -6.37 0.19 -27.64
N THR A 30 -7.52 -0.41 -27.95
CA THR A 30 -8.82 0.18 -27.60
C THR A 30 -8.78 0.49 -26.11
N PRO A 31 -9.03 1.75 -25.70
CA PRO A 31 -9.13 2.09 -24.30
C PRO A 31 -10.22 1.21 -23.68
N GLN A 32 -9.85 0.27 -22.81
CA GLN A 32 -10.83 -0.53 -22.08
C GLN A 32 -11.63 0.42 -21.19
N THR A 33 -12.77 0.84 -21.70
CA THR A 33 -13.59 1.92 -21.14
C THR A 33 -14.64 1.41 -20.16
N GLN A 34 -14.74 0.09 -19.93
CA GLN A 34 -15.70 -0.49 -19.00
C GLN A 34 -15.04 -1.55 -18.11
N ILE A 35 -15.10 -1.31 -16.80
CA ILE A 35 -14.68 -2.25 -15.74
C ILE A 35 -15.64 -3.44 -15.79
N SER A 36 -15.10 -4.67 -15.89
CA SER A 36 -15.95 -5.86 -15.94
C SER A 36 -16.67 -6.09 -14.60
N ALA A 37 -17.78 -6.83 -14.61
CA ALA A 37 -18.48 -7.21 -13.36
C ALA A 37 -17.57 -7.99 -12.41
N ARG A 38 -16.66 -8.80 -12.96
CA ARG A 38 -15.64 -9.51 -12.20
C ARG A 38 -14.69 -8.55 -11.49
N ASP A 39 -14.21 -7.52 -12.18
CA ASP A 39 -13.27 -6.56 -11.61
C ASP A 39 -13.95 -5.70 -10.53
N TRP A 40 -15.22 -5.34 -10.72
CA TRP A 40 -16.03 -4.72 -9.68
C TRP A 40 -16.15 -5.59 -8.43
N PHE A 41 -16.47 -6.88 -8.60
CA PHE A 41 -16.50 -7.82 -7.49
C PHE A 41 -15.15 -7.90 -6.77
N LEU A 42 -14.05 -7.99 -7.51
CA LEU A 42 -12.70 -8.03 -6.93
C LEU A 42 -12.36 -6.75 -6.17
N ILE A 43 -12.73 -5.58 -6.68
CA ILE A 43 -12.53 -4.28 -6.02
C ILE A 43 -13.32 -4.20 -4.72
N LEU A 44 -14.60 -4.61 -4.73
CA LEU A 44 -15.45 -4.64 -3.54
C LEU A 44 -14.91 -5.62 -2.49
N LEU A 45 -14.55 -6.82 -2.92
CA LEU A 45 -13.98 -7.85 -2.06
C LEU A 45 -12.65 -7.38 -1.43
N LEU A 46 -11.75 -6.83 -2.24
CA LEU A 46 -10.47 -6.33 -1.78
C LEU A 46 -10.65 -5.15 -0.81
N GLY A 47 -11.55 -4.22 -1.12
CA GLY A 47 -11.87 -3.09 -0.22
C GLY A 47 -12.42 -3.55 1.12
N THR A 48 -13.27 -4.58 1.11
CA THR A 48 -13.81 -5.19 2.33
C THR A 48 -12.71 -5.86 3.15
N ILE A 49 -11.82 -6.62 2.49
CA ILE A 49 -10.70 -7.32 3.14
C ILE A 49 -9.71 -6.32 3.75
N TRP A 50 -9.31 -5.28 3.01
CA TRP A 50 -8.41 -4.26 3.53
C TRP A 50 -9.07 -3.40 4.62
N GLY A 51 -10.38 -3.15 4.54
CA GLY A 51 -11.13 -2.55 5.65
C GLY A 51 -11.12 -3.43 6.91
N GLY A 52 -11.35 -4.74 6.74
CA GLY A 52 -11.26 -5.73 7.80
C GLY A 52 -9.89 -5.83 8.45
N SER A 53 -8.82 -5.41 7.76
CA SER A 53 -7.47 -5.34 8.36
C SER A 53 -7.42 -4.45 9.61
N PHE A 54 -8.17 -3.33 9.61
CA PHE A 54 -8.24 -2.42 10.75
C PHE A 54 -9.00 -3.06 11.92
N PHE A 55 -10.05 -3.84 11.63
CA PHE A 55 -10.78 -4.60 12.63
C PHE A 55 -9.87 -5.65 13.30
N PHE A 56 -9.20 -6.50 12.50
CA PHE A 56 -8.28 -7.50 13.03
C PHE A 56 -7.12 -6.88 13.81
N ALA A 57 -6.55 -5.78 13.29
CA ALA A 57 -5.51 -5.04 13.98
C ALA A 57 -6.02 -4.52 15.33
N ARG A 58 -7.23 -3.93 15.39
CA ARG A 58 -7.80 -3.39 16.62
C ARG A 58 -8.00 -4.46 17.69
N VAL A 59 -8.41 -5.66 17.32
CA VAL A 59 -8.52 -6.81 18.22
C VAL A 59 -7.14 -7.27 18.68
N ALA A 60 -6.20 -7.49 17.75
CA ALA A 60 -4.88 -8.02 18.08
C ALA A 60 -4.05 -7.09 18.98
N VAL A 61 -4.09 -5.76 18.77
CA VAL A 61 -3.31 -4.81 19.58
C VAL A 61 -3.80 -4.65 21.02
N GLN A 62 -4.92 -5.29 21.40
CA GLN A 62 -5.34 -5.35 22.80
C GLN A 62 -4.49 -6.31 23.63
N GLU A 63 -3.87 -7.29 22.97
CA GLU A 63 -3.14 -8.37 23.63
C GLU A 63 -1.69 -8.49 23.16
N ILE A 64 -1.41 -8.05 21.93
CA ILE A 64 -0.09 -8.18 21.30
C ILE A 64 0.54 -6.78 21.15
N PRO A 65 1.78 -6.58 21.62
CA PRO A 65 2.49 -5.33 21.41
C PRO A 65 2.55 -4.93 19.92
N PRO A 66 2.43 -3.63 19.58
CA PRO A 66 2.36 -3.18 18.19
C PRO A 66 3.50 -3.68 17.30
N LEU A 67 4.75 -3.64 17.77
CA LEU A 67 5.91 -4.04 16.98
C LEU A 67 5.95 -5.57 16.76
N THR A 68 5.64 -6.34 17.80
CA THR A 68 5.41 -7.79 17.69
C THR A 68 4.31 -8.11 16.68
N LEU A 69 3.20 -7.36 16.68
CA LEU A 69 2.11 -7.55 15.70
C LEU A 69 2.56 -7.24 14.26
N VAL A 70 3.37 -6.19 14.05
CA VAL A 70 3.98 -5.91 12.74
C VAL A 70 4.82 -7.10 12.30
N PHE A 71 5.72 -7.60 13.16
CA PHE A 71 6.57 -8.75 12.86
C PHE A 71 5.76 -9.99 12.48
N LEU A 72 4.76 -10.35 13.28
CA LEU A 72 3.88 -11.49 13.01
C LEU A 72 3.14 -11.34 11.67
N ARG A 73 2.61 -10.14 11.40
CA ARG A 73 1.94 -9.85 10.13
C ARG A 73 2.86 -10.05 8.92
N VAL A 74 4.03 -9.40 8.95
CA VAL A 74 4.91 -9.39 7.77
C VAL A 74 5.61 -10.73 7.55
N SER A 75 5.98 -11.43 8.63
CA SER A 75 6.63 -12.75 8.56
C SER A 75 5.70 -13.81 7.98
N LEU A 76 4.48 -13.90 8.50
CA LEU A 76 3.49 -14.88 8.05
C LEU A 76 3.00 -14.58 6.62
N ALA A 77 2.83 -13.29 6.28
CA ALA A 77 2.51 -12.87 4.92
C ALA A 77 3.67 -13.14 3.93
N ALA A 78 4.92 -12.89 4.34
CA ALA A 78 6.09 -13.21 3.52
C ALA A 78 6.17 -14.71 3.23
N ALA A 79 5.99 -15.55 4.25
CA ALA A 79 5.98 -17.01 4.09
C ALA A 79 4.88 -17.46 3.10
N ALA A 80 3.66 -16.93 3.24
CA ALA A 80 2.55 -17.23 2.33
C ALA A 80 2.83 -16.79 0.88
N LEU A 81 3.43 -15.61 0.68
CA LEU A 81 3.77 -15.16 -0.67
C LEU A 81 4.96 -15.90 -1.28
N HIS A 82 5.95 -16.33 -0.48
CA HIS A 82 7.00 -17.24 -0.95
C HIS A 82 6.41 -18.57 -1.43
N PHE A 83 5.48 -19.13 -0.66
CA PHE A 83 4.74 -20.33 -1.07
C PHE A 83 4.00 -20.11 -2.39
N TYR A 84 3.31 -18.97 -2.53
CA TYR A 84 2.67 -18.58 -3.80
C TYR A 84 3.65 -18.47 -4.98
N LEU A 85 4.84 -17.88 -4.79
CA LEU A 85 5.85 -17.78 -5.85
C LEU A 85 6.36 -19.16 -6.29
N VAL A 86 6.59 -20.08 -5.34
CA VAL A 86 6.99 -21.45 -5.64
C VAL A 86 5.95 -22.15 -6.51
N LEU A 87 4.66 -21.94 -6.26
CA LEU A 87 3.58 -22.53 -7.06
C LEU A 87 3.41 -21.88 -8.44
N ARG A 88 3.76 -20.60 -8.60
CA ARG A 88 3.52 -19.85 -9.85
C ARG A 88 4.70 -19.83 -10.80
N GLY A 89 5.91 -20.09 -10.33
CA GLY A 89 7.12 -20.19 -11.15
C GLY A 89 8.08 -18.98 -11.18
N PRO A 90 7.71 -17.72 -10.82
CA PRO A 90 8.70 -16.66 -10.72
C PRO A 90 9.73 -16.95 -9.62
N SER A 91 11.01 -17.00 -9.99
CA SER A 91 12.08 -17.19 -9.02
C SER A 91 12.28 -15.94 -8.19
N PHE A 92 12.21 -16.07 -6.86
CA PHE A 92 12.60 -15.00 -5.94
C PHE A 92 14.06 -14.57 -6.11
N ARG A 93 14.90 -15.37 -6.78
CA ARG A 93 16.29 -14.98 -7.10
C ARG A 93 16.36 -13.68 -7.90
N ALA A 94 15.34 -13.37 -8.71
CA ALA A 94 15.25 -12.11 -9.44
C ALA A 94 15.12 -10.87 -8.52
N ALA A 95 14.69 -11.08 -7.26
CA ALA A 95 14.57 -10.02 -6.27
C ALA A 95 15.89 -9.71 -5.54
N LEU A 96 16.84 -10.65 -5.50
CA LEU A 96 18.08 -10.51 -4.72
C LEU A 96 18.95 -9.30 -5.12
N PRO A 97 19.14 -8.99 -6.42
CA PRO A 97 19.91 -7.79 -6.82
C PRO A 97 19.31 -6.47 -6.31
N LEU A 98 18.03 -6.47 -5.94
CA LEU A 98 17.29 -5.30 -5.45
C LEU A 98 17.14 -5.30 -3.93
N ALA A 99 17.84 -6.17 -3.18
CA ALA A 99 17.67 -6.33 -1.74
C ALA A 99 17.75 -5.00 -0.95
N ALA A 100 18.72 -4.13 -1.27
CA ALA A 100 18.83 -2.81 -0.63
C ALA A 100 17.63 -1.91 -0.94
N SER A 101 17.11 -1.96 -2.17
CA SER A 101 15.89 -1.24 -2.52
C SER A 101 14.69 -1.81 -1.77
N PHE A 102 14.60 -3.15 -1.63
CA PHE A 102 13.53 -3.78 -0.85
C PHE A 102 13.58 -3.40 0.63
N ALA A 103 14.75 -3.18 1.22
CA ALA A 103 14.86 -2.64 2.58
C ALA A 103 14.28 -1.21 2.68
N GLY A 104 14.56 -0.35 1.70
CA GLY A 104 13.94 0.99 1.64
C GLY A 104 12.41 0.92 1.50
N MET A 105 11.91 0.05 0.62
CA MET A 105 10.47 -0.16 0.45
C MET A 105 9.83 -0.77 1.71
N ALA A 106 10.51 -1.71 2.36
CA ALA A 106 10.07 -2.31 3.62
C ALA A 106 9.87 -1.27 4.71
N MET A 107 10.79 -0.31 4.85
CA MET A 107 10.66 0.79 5.80
C MET A 107 9.44 1.65 5.52
N LEU A 108 9.31 2.12 4.28
CA LEU A 108 8.31 3.12 3.93
C LEU A 108 6.89 2.53 3.77
N ASN A 109 6.78 1.26 3.43
CA ASN A 109 5.50 0.64 3.10
C ASN A 109 5.01 -0.40 4.12
N ASN A 110 5.87 -0.91 5.00
CA ASN A 110 5.44 -1.90 6.00
C ASN A 110 5.87 -1.51 7.41
N VAL A 111 7.17 -1.39 7.69
CA VAL A 111 7.66 -1.29 9.06
C VAL A 111 7.22 0.02 9.74
N ILE A 112 7.56 1.18 9.17
CA ILE A 112 7.14 2.47 9.73
C ILE A 112 5.62 2.60 9.73
N PRO A 113 4.91 2.42 8.59
CA PRO A 113 3.48 2.66 8.57
C PRO A 113 2.70 1.69 9.45
N PHE A 114 3.01 0.39 9.46
CA PHE A 114 2.30 -0.57 10.32
C PHE A 114 2.63 -0.36 11.80
N SER A 115 3.86 0.02 12.16
CA SER A 115 4.20 0.29 13.56
C SER A 115 3.40 1.49 14.09
N LEU A 116 3.36 2.58 13.32
CA LEU A 116 2.55 3.75 13.66
C LEU A 116 1.05 3.42 13.67
N MET A 117 0.59 2.60 12.72
CA MET A 117 -0.81 2.21 12.60
C MET A 117 -1.27 1.41 13.81
N PHE A 118 -0.54 0.35 14.15
CA PHE A 118 -0.88 -0.50 15.28
C PHE A 118 -0.68 0.21 16.61
N ALA A 119 0.34 1.05 16.75
CA ALA A 119 0.48 1.91 17.92
C ALA A 119 -0.74 2.82 18.07
N GLY A 120 -1.16 3.53 17.02
CA GLY A 120 -2.36 4.37 17.06
C GLY A 120 -3.61 3.58 17.45
N GLN A 121 -3.80 2.39 16.87
CA GLN A 121 -4.96 1.53 17.14
C GLN A 121 -5.00 0.94 18.56
N THR A 122 -3.95 1.07 19.38
CA THR A 122 -4.06 0.79 20.81
C THR A 122 -5.00 1.75 21.53
N ALA A 123 -5.15 2.98 21.01
CA ALA A 123 -5.89 4.05 21.66
C ALA A 123 -7.11 4.55 20.87
N ILE A 124 -7.23 4.23 19.58
CA ILE A 124 -8.37 4.61 18.74
C ILE A 124 -8.95 3.41 17.97
N GLY A 125 -10.23 3.52 17.61
CA GLY A 125 -10.97 2.47 16.91
C GLY A 125 -10.52 2.24 15.46
N ALA A 126 -10.90 1.08 14.92
CA ALA A 126 -10.68 0.66 13.55
C ALA A 126 -11.29 1.64 12.53
N GLY A 127 -12.51 2.13 12.79
CA GLY A 127 -13.20 3.07 11.90
C GLY A 127 -12.40 4.37 11.73
N LEU A 128 -12.11 5.05 12.84
CA LEU A 128 -11.32 6.28 12.82
C LEU A 128 -9.94 6.06 12.17
N ALA A 129 -9.33 4.91 12.47
CA ALA A 129 -8.01 4.60 11.97
C ALA A 129 -7.96 4.44 10.45
N SER A 130 -8.94 3.75 9.90
CA SER A 130 -9.06 3.52 8.46
C SER A 130 -9.23 4.82 7.66
N VAL A 131 -9.97 5.79 8.20
CA VAL A 131 -10.22 7.08 7.54
C VAL A 131 -8.94 7.91 7.51
N LEU A 132 -8.25 8.03 8.64
CA LEU A 132 -7.00 8.78 8.70
C LEU A 132 -5.96 8.15 7.76
N ASN A 133 -5.91 6.83 7.66
CA ASN A 133 -5.08 6.15 6.68
C ASN A 133 -5.51 6.42 5.22
N ALA A 134 -6.82 6.55 4.95
CA ALA A 134 -7.35 6.87 3.62
C ALA A 134 -6.97 8.28 3.13
N THR A 135 -6.35 9.12 3.97
CA THR A 135 -5.76 10.40 3.55
C THR A 135 -4.46 10.24 2.75
N THR A 136 -3.92 9.01 2.64
CA THR A 136 -2.69 8.68 1.88
C THR A 136 -2.60 9.38 0.51
N PRO A 137 -3.63 9.38 -0.36
CA PRO A 137 -3.53 10.01 -1.67
C PRO A 137 -3.22 11.52 -1.60
N PHE A 138 -3.68 12.22 -0.56
CA PHE A 138 -3.38 13.64 -0.39
C PHE A 138 -1.89 13.87 -0.13
N TRP A 139 -1.31 13.09 0.80
CA TRP A 139 0.12 13.14 1.11
C TRP A 139 0.97 12.71 -0.08
N THR A 140 0.56 11.64 -0.78
CA THR A 140 1.22 11.18 -1.99
C THR A 140 1.30 12.27 -3.05
N MET A 141 0.21 12.99 -3.33
CA MET A 141 0.22 14.06 -4.32
C MET A 141 1.03 15.27 -3.90
N LEU A 142 0.97 15.66 -2.61
CA LEU A 142 1.78 16.76 -2.08
C LEU A 142 3.28 16.44 -2.23
N LEU A 143 3.69 15.24 -1.83
CA LEU A 143 5.06 14.78 -1.96
C LEU A 143 5.47 14.61 -3.43
N ALA A 144 4.60 14.06 -4.28
CA ALA A 144 4.88 13.90 -5.70
C ALA A 144 5.12 15.26 -6.36
N ASN A 145 4.27 16.25 -6.09
CA ASN A 145 4.46 17.60 -6.62
C ASN A 145 5.73 18.30 -6.10
N ALA A 146 6.12 18.03 -4.86
CA ALA A 146 7.32 18.63 -4.27
C ALA A 146 8.62 17.96 -4.74
N LEU A 147 8.60 16.65 -4.99
CA LEU A 147 9.81 15.84 -5.18
C LEU A 147 9.98 15.32 -6.61
N LEU A 148 8.93 15.35 -7.45
CA LEU A 148 8.96 14.86 -8.81
C LEU A 148 8.75 16.02 -9.80
N PRO A 149 9.75 16.33 -10.66
CA PRO A 149 9.67 17.46 -11.59
C PRO A 149 8.49 17.41 -12.57
N ASP A 150 8.07 16.19 -12.93
CA ASP A 150 7.06 15.95 -13.96
C ASP A 150 5.63 15.88 -13.41
N GLU A 151 5.45 15.81 -12.08
CA GLU A 151 4.14 15.71 -11.45
C GLU A 151 3.67 17.09 -10.99
N LYS A 152 2.75 17.70 -11.73
CA LYS A 152 2.16 19.00 -11.34
C LYS A 152 0.76 18.83 -10.78
N LEU A 153 0.46 19.57 -9.72
CA LEU A 153 -0.90 19.65 -9.18
C LEU A 153 -1.84 20.34 -10.16
N THR A 154 -2.86 19.60 -10.61
CA THR A 154 -4.00 20.21 -11.29
C THR A 154 -4.87 20.94 -10.28
N ARG A 155 -5.67 21.91 -10.74
CA ARG A 155 -6.64 22.63 -9.87
C ARG A 155 -7.59 21.66 -9.16
N LEU A 156 -7.98 20.59 -9.84
CA LEU A 156 -8.85 19.56 -9.29
C LEU A 156 -8.17 18.79 -8.15
N LYS A 157 -6.94 18.31 -8.37
CA LYS A 157 -6.13 17.64 -7.34
C LYS A 157 -5.88 18.56 -6.14
N ALA A 158 -5.56 19.84 -6.39
CA ALA A 158 -5.35 20.83 -5.33
C ALA A 158 -6.63 21.05 -4.49
N THR A 159 -7.79 21.17 -5.13
CA THR A 159 -9.08 21.32 -4.43
C THR A 159 -9.37 20.10 -3.55
N GLY A 160 -9.18 18.90 -4.10
CA GLY A 160 -9.39 17.66 -3.34
C GLY A 160 -8.43 17.51 -2.15
N ILE A 161 -7.17 17.94 -2.30
CA ILE A 161 -6.20 17.99 -1.19
C ILE A 161 -6.66 18.96 -0.10
N VAL A 162 -7.10 20.17 -0.47
CA VAL A 162 -7.59 21.16 0.52
C VAL A 162 -8.76 20.60 1.33
N LEU A 163 -9.73 19.95 0.66
CA LEU A 163 -10.84 19.27 1.33
C LEU A 163 -10.34 18.16 2.26
N GLY A 164 -9.41 17.33 1.79
CA GLY A 164 -8.81 16.26 2.57
C GLY A 164 -8.10 16.74 3.84
N ILE A 165 -7.28 17.79 3.72
CA ILE A 165 -6.55 18.39 4.83
C ILE A 165 -7.52 19.06 5.81
N ALA A 166 -8.53 19.79 5.32
CA ALA A 166 -9.58 20.35 6.17
C ALA A 166 -10.34 19.25 6.94
N GLY A 167 -10.66 18.13 6.29
CA GLY A 167 -11.34 17.01 6.94
C GLY A 167 -10.46 16.36 8.00
N THR A 168 -9.17 16.19 7.71
CA THR A 168 -8.18 15.71 8.69
C THR A 168 -8.07 16.65 9.90
N ALA A 169 -8.04 17.96 9.65
CA ALA A 169 -8.00 18.97 10.71
C ALA A 169 -9.24 18.92 11.59
N ILE A 170 -10.43 18.69 11.03
CA ILE A 170 -11.67 18.49 11.79
C ILE A 170 -11.61 17.22 12.66
N MET A 171 -11.02 16.13 12.17
CA MET A 171 -10.89 14.89 12.96
C MET A 171 -9.90 15.03 14.14
N VAL A 172 -8.85 15.84 13.98
CA VAL A 172 -7.77 16.00 14.98
C VAL A 172 -8.04 17.17 15.93
N GLY A 173 -8.53 18.30 15.41
CA GLY A 173 -8.63 19.59 16.09
C GLY A 173 -9.36 19.55 17.44
N PRO A 174 -10.58 18.97 17.53
CA PRO A 174 -11.30 18.83 18.80
C PRO A 174 -10.52 18.04 19.86
N GLY A 175 -9.67 17.10 19.44
CA GLY A 175 -8.76 16.38 20.34
C GLY A 175 -7.64 17.26 20.90
N VAL A 176 -7.12 18.19 20.10
CA VAL A 176 -6.06 19.13 20.51
C VAL A 176 -6.60 20.20 21.46
N VAL A 177 -7.78 20.74 21.15
CA VAL A 177 -8.35 21.89 21.88
C VAL A 177 -9.12 21.46 23.13
N ALA A 178 -9.83 20.32 23.06
CA ALA A 178 -10.77 19.90 24.10
C ALA A 178 -10.58 18.44 24.57
N GLY A 179 -9.54 17.73 24.09
CA GLY A 179 -9.29 16.35 24.50
C GLY A 179 -10.30 15.32 23.99
N LEU A 180 -11.08 15.65 22.95
CA LEU A 180 -12.16 14.81 22.43
C LEU A 180 -11.70 13.75 21.39
N GLY A 181 -12.39 12.61 21.37
CA GLY A 181 -12.21 11.56 20.35
C GLY A 181 -10.87 10.84 20.42
N GLY A 182 -10.37 10.56 21.62
CA GLY A 182 -9.11 9.85 21.84
C GLY A 182 -7.86 10.72 21.72
N PRO A 183 -6.67 10.17 22.08
CA PRO A 183 -5.47 10.96 22.21
C PRO A 183 -4.91 11.41 20.86
N VAL A 184 -4.45 12.67 20.81
CA VAL A 184 -3.91 13.31 19.60
C VAL A 184 -2.73 12.53 19.00
N TRP A 185 -1.86 11.98 19.84
CA TRP A 185 -0.68 11.23 19.36
C TRP A 185 -1.09 10.04 18.48
N ALA A 186 -2.20 9.37 18.78
CA ALA A 186 -2.67 8.23 18.00
C ALA A 186 -3.16 8.66 16.62
N LYS A 187 -3.87 9.80 16.54
CA LYS A 187 -4.29 10.39 15.27
C LYS A 187 -3.08 10.84 14.43
N LEU A 188 -2.09 11.46 15.06
CA LEU A 188 -0.84 11.85 14.40
C LEU A 188 -0.03 10.64 13.92
N ALA A 189 -0.01 9.54 14.68
CA ALA A 189 0.63 8.30 14.24
C ALA A 189 0.01 7.80 12.93
N LEU A 190 -1.32 7.83 12.80
CA LEU A 190 -2.01 7.40 11.58
C LEU A 190 -1.84 8.35 10.39
N ILE A 191 -1.73 9.65 10.66
CA ILE A 191 -1.30 10.61 9.62
C ILE A 191 0.13 10.28 9.19
N GLY A 192 1.00 9.93 10.13
CA GLY A 192 2.36 9.45 9.86
C GLY A 192 2.38 8.16 9.02
N THR A 193 1.47 7.22 9.27
CA THR A 193 1.24 6.03 8.43
C THR A 193 0.93 6.45 7.00
N ALA A 194 -0.06 7.33 6.80
CA ALA A 194 -0.48 7.79 5.48
C ALA A 194 0.64 8.56 4.74
N LEU A 195 1.41 9.38 5.47
CA LEU A 195 2.57 10.10 4.94
C LEU A 195 3.69 9.14 4.52
N SER A 196 3.97 8.10 5.32
CA SER A 196 4.96 7.07 5.01
C SER A 196 4.61 6.34 3.71
N TYR A 197 3.33 6.01 3.50
CA TYR A 197 2.84 5.47 2.23
C TYR A 197 3.03 6.43 1.05
N GLY A 198 2.90 7.74 1.27
CA GLY A 198 3.20 8.73 0.23
C GLY A 198 4.67 8.71 -0.20
N PHE A 199 5.61 8.57 0.73
CA PHE A 199 7.02 8.35 0.41
C PHE A 199 7.25 7.00 -0.27
N ALA A 200 6.58 5.93 0.18
CA ALA A 200 6.64 4.62 -0.45
C ALA A 200 6.21 4.67 -1.91
N PHE A 201 5.17 5.42 -2.25
CA PHE A 201 4.71 5.62 -3.62
C PHE A 201 5.80 6.22 -4.52
N ILE A 202 6.49 7.26 -4.05
CA ILE A 202 7.59 7.87 -4.80
C ILE A 202 8.76 6.91 -4.92
N PHE A 203 9.09 6.23 -3.82
CA PHE A 203 10.19 5.26 -3.78
C PHE A 203 9.93 4.07 -4.71
N ALA A 204 8.67 3.64 -4.85
CA ALA A 204 8.24 2.53 -5.69
C ALA A 204 8.60 2.73 -7.18
N ARG A 205 8.83 3.96 -7.65
CA ARG A 205 9.30 4.24 -9.03
C ARG A 205 10.63 3.52 -9.37
N ARG A 206 11.45 3.19 -8.36
CA ARG A 206 12.69 2.41 -8.52
C ARG A 206 12.45 0.96 -8.93
N PHE A 207 11.24 0.44 -8.73
CA PHE A 207 10.86 -0.93 -9.07
C PHE A 207 10.10 -1.01 -10.40
N LYS A 208 10.22 0.00 -11.27
CA LYS A 208 9.62 -0.05 -12.61
C LYS A 208 10.12 -1.29 -13.36
N GLY A 209 9.20 -2.11 -13.84
CA GLY A 209 9.51 -3.37 -14.55
C GLY A 209 9.70 -4.59 -13.63
N VAL A 210 9.64 -4.42 -12.31
CA VAL A 210 9.61 -5.54 -11.36
C VAL A 210 8.17 -6.05 -11.24
N ALA A 211 8.00 -7.37 -11.29
CA ALA A 211 6.68 -7.99 -11.12
C ALA A 211 6.07 -7.61 -9.76
N PRO A 212 4.78 -7.21 -9.69
CA PRO A 212 4.12 -6.82 -8.44
C PRO A 212 4.22 -7.88 -7.32
N GLU A 213 4.15 -9.16 -7.70
CA GLU A 213 4.31 -10.31 -6.81
C GLU A 213 5.71 -10.32 -6.17
N LEU A 214 6.76 -10.12 -6.97
CA LEU A 214 8.13 -10.03 -6.48
C LEU A 214 8.34 -8.79 -5.60
N LEU A 215 7.70 -7.68 -5.96
CA LEU A 215 7.76 -6.46 -5.15
C LEU A 215 7.17 -6.68 -3.76
N ALA A 216 5.97 -7.26 -3.68
CA ALA A 216 5.31 -7.56 -2.42
C ALA A 216 6.09 -8.58 -1.57
N THR A 217 6.53 -9.69 -2.17
CA THR A 217 7.31 -10.71 -1.46
C THR A 217 8.65 -10.14 -0.97
N GLY A 218 9.35 -9.38 -1.82
CA GLY A 218 10.65 -8.78 -1.51
C GLY A 218 10.57 -7.80 -0.34
N GLN A 219 9.62 -6.87 -0.37
CA GLN A 219 9.46 -5.89 0.71
C GLN A 219 9.01 -6.55 2.02
N LEU A 220 8.14 -7.56 2.01
CA LEU A 220 7.68 -8.24 3.23
C LEU A 220 8.80 -9.11 3.82
N THR A 221 9.60 -9.75 2.97
CA THR A 221 10.79 -10.50 3.39
C THR A 221 11.80 -9.58 4.06
N ALA A 222 12.12 -8.45 3.43
CA ALA A 222 13.01 -7.45 4.03
C ALA A 222 12.43 -6.87 5.34
N SER A 223 11.12 -6.62 5.39
CA SER A 223 10.43 -6.15 6.61
C SER A 223 10.57 -7.17 7.74
N THR A 224 10.42 -8.45 7.43
CA THR A 224 10.57 -9.54 8.41
C THR A 224 11.96 -9.53 9.03
N PHE A 225 13.01 -9.49 8.20
CA PHE A 225 14.39 -9.46 8.70
C PHE A 225 14.70 -8.21 9.52
N ILE A 226 14.14 -7.06 9.16
CA ILE A 226 14.35 -5.81 9.90
C ILE A 226 13.59 -5.83 11.23
N MET A 227 12.41 -6.44 11.27
CA MET A 227 11.61 -6.50 12.49
C MET A 227 12.14 -7.49 13.54
N ILE A 228 12.91 -8.52 13.15
CA ILE A 228 13.51 -9.48 14.11
C ILE A 228 14.32 -8.76 15.20
N PRO A 229 15.38 -7.99 14.88
CA PRO A 229 16.17 -7.31 15.92
C PRO A 229 15.37 -6.25 16.67
N VAL A 230 14.42 -5.57 16.00
CA VAL A 230 13.57 -4.54 16.63
C VAL A 230 12.68 -5.14 17.72
N VAL A 231 11.96 -6.23 17.42
CA VAL A 231 11.08 -6.91 18.38
C VAL A 231 11.89 -7.50 19.52
N LEU A 232 13.00 -8.18 19.21
CA LEU A 232 13.85 -8.76 20.26
C LEU A 232 14.44 -7.71 21.20
N ALA A 233 14.77 -6.52 20.70
CA ALA A 233 15.33 -5.45 21.52
C ALA A 233 14.29 -4.68 22.35
N ILE A 234 13.06 -4.53 21.86
CA ILE A 234 12.03 -3.69 22.48
C ILE A 234 11.01 -4.52 23.26
N ASP A 235 10.38 -5.51 22.62
CA ASP A 235 9.31 -6.31 23.21
C ASP A 235 9.84 -7.61 23.85
N GLY A 236 11.01 -8.09 23.40
CA GLY A 236 11.56 -9.37 23.81
C GLY A 236 10.67 -10.56 23.40
N VAL A 237 10.67 -11.62 24.21
CA VAL A 237 9.85 -12.82 23.99
C VAL A 237 8.50 -12.79 24.69
N SER A 238 8.26 -11.82 25.58
CA SER A 238 7.01 -11.69 26.33
C SER A 238 5.85 -11.26 25.46
N GLY A 239 6.10 -10.59 24.32
CA GLY A 239 5.06 -10.23 23.35
C GLY A 239 4.33 -11.43 22.72
N PHE A 240 4.81 -12.65 22.93
CA PHE A 240 4.22 -13.89 22.39
C PHE A 240 3.49 -14.74 23.44
N THR A 241 3.55 -14.37 24.73
CA THR A 241 3.00 -15.19 25.82
C THR A 241 1.67 -14.61 26.33
N GLY A 242 0.79 -15.48 26.83
CA GLY A 242 -0.50 -15.07 27.40
C GLY A 242 -1.52 -14.53 26.38
N VAL A 243 -1.28 -14.72 25.08
CA VAL A 243 -2.14 -14.25 23.99
C VAL A 243 -3.30 -15.23 23.76
N SER A 244 -4.53 -14.72 23.69
CA SER A 244 -5.74 -15.48 23.46
C SER A 244 -5.81 -16.08 22.05
N SER A 245 -6.65 -17.11 21.89
CA SER A 245 -6.94 -17.68 20.56
C SER A 245 -7.57 -16.66 19.62
N GLY A 246 -8.38 -15.72 20.13
CA GLY A 246 -9.00 -14.65 19.35
C GLY A 246 -7.98 -13.68 18.75
N ALA A 247 -6.97 -13.29 19.52
CA ALA A 247 -5.87 -12.47 19.04
C ALA A 247 -5.04 -13.21 17.98
N TRP A 248 -4.74 -14.50 18.16
CA TRP A 248 -4.07 -15.31 17.13
C TRP A 248 -4.86 -15.45 15.83
N TRP A 249 -6.18 -15.63 15.90
CA TRP A 249 -7.04 -15.61 14.70
C TRP A 249 -7.03 -14.25 14.01
N SER A 250 -6.95 -13.17 14.79
CA SER A 250 -6.82 -11.82 14.24
C SER A 250 -5.47 -11.61 13.55
N VAL A 251 -4.37 -12.13 14.11
CA VAL A 251 -3.04 -12.16 13.46
C VAL A 251 -3.10 -12.94 12.15
N ALA A 252 -3.72 -14.12 12.14
CA ALA A 252 -3.86 -14.94 10.94
C ALA A 252 -4.70 -14.24 9.87
N GLY A 253 -5.83 -13.63 10.25
CA GLY A 253 -6.65 -12.82 9.35
C GLY A 253 -5.88 -11.62 8.79
N LEU A 254 -5.10 -10.93 9.62
CA LEU A 254 -4.31 -9.78 9.21
C LEU A 254 -3.19 -10.14 8.21
N ALA A 255 -2.48 -11.24 8.46
CA ALA A 255 -1.36 -11.67 7.64
C ALA A 255 -1.80 -12.41 6.37
N LEU A 256 -2.66 -13.42 6.51
CA LEU A 256 -3.01 -14.32 5.41
C LEU A 256 -4.10 -13.73 4.53
N LEU A 257 -5.20 -13.26 5.15
CA LEU A 257 -6.34 -12.72 4.40
C LEU A 257 -6.08 -11.28 3.96
N ALA A 258 -5.78 -10.38 4.90
CA ALA A 258 -5.68 -8.95 4.63
C ALA A 258 -4.35 -8.47 4.05
N THR A 259 -3.32 -9.33 4.00
CA THR A 259 -2.03 -8.99 3.41
C THR A 259 -1.70 -9.91 2.23
N ALA A 260 -1.44 -11.20 2.45
CA ALA A 260 -1.00 -12.10 1.37
C ALA A 260 -2.09 -12.31 0.28
N PHE A 261 -3.29 -12.75 0.68
CA PHE A 261 -4.39 -12.95 -0.25
C PHE A 261 -4.87 -11.64 -0.89
N ALA A 262 -4.96 -10.58 -0.09
CA ALA A 262 -5.29 -9.25 -0.59
C ALA A 262 -4.31 -8.76 -1.69
N TYR A 263 -3.00 -9.02 -1.54
CA TYR A 263 -2.04 -8.72 -2.59
C TYR A 263 -2.31 -9.51 -3.88
N ILE A 264 -2.67 -10.80 -3.78
CA ILE A 264 -3.03 -11.61 -4.96
C ILE A 264 -4.24 -11.03 -5.69
N LEU A 265 -5.28 -10.61 -4.95
CA LEU A 265 -6.44 -9.92 -5.53
C LEU A 265 -6.02 -8.59 -6.19
N TYR A 266 -5.17 -7.81 -5.51
CA TYR A 266 -4.67 -6.55 -6.02
C TYR A 266 -3.90 -6.74 -7.34
N PHE A 267 -3.04 -7.76 -7.46
CA PHE A 267 -2.35 -8.06 -8.71
C PHE A 267 -3.32 -8.44 -9.83
N SER A 268 -4.38 -9.20 -9.51
CA SER A 268 -5.43 -9.53 -10.47
C SER A 268 -6.14 -8.27 -10.97
N ILE A 269 -6.50 -7.33 -10.09
CA ILE A 269 -7.16 -6.07 -10.48
C ILE A 269 -6.19 -5.18 -11.26
N LEU A 270 -4.94 -5.09 -10.81
CA LEU A 270 -3.92 -4.27 -11.46
C LEU A 270 -3.65 -4.73 -12.91
N SER A 271 -3.62 -6.03 -13.15
CA SER A 271 -3.42 -6.61 -14.48
C SER A 271 -4.65 -6.56 -15.39
N SER A 272 -5.86 -6.64 -14.84
CA SER A 272 -7.12 -6.65 -15.61
C SER A 272 -7.72 -5.27 -15.82
N ALA A 273 -7.78 -4.45 -14.77
CA ALA A 273 -8.49 -3.17 -14.76
C ALA A 273 -7.53 -1.96 -14.62
N GLY A 274 -6.24 -2.18 -14.34
CA GLY A 274 -5.24 -1.12 -14.24
C GLY A 274 -5.24 -0.37 -12.90
N ALA A 275 -4.17 0.41 -12.69
CA ALA A 275 -3.90 1.07 -11.41
C ALA A 275 -4.97 2.11 -11.01
N THR A 276 -5.54 2.82 -11.98
CA THR A 276 -6.59 3.80 -11.72
C THR A 276 -7.83 3.13 -11.13
N ASN A 277 -8.24 1.96 -11.62
CA ASN A 277 -9.40 1.24 -11.07
C ASN A 277 -9.08 0.54 -9.76
N ALA A 278 -7.86 0.03 -9.61
CA ALA A 278 -7.40 -0.54 -8.34
C ALA A 278 -7.42 0.48 -7.19
N SER A 279 -7.24 1.78 -7.46
CA SER A 279 -7.28 2.81 -6.42
C SER A 279 -8.67 3.01 -5.80
N LEU A 280 -9.77 2.61 -6.47
CA LEU A 280 -11.14 2.70 -5.94
C LEU A 280 -11.32 1.94 -4.62
N VAL A 281 -10.49 0.92 -4.41
CA VAL A 281 -10.41 0.15 -3.16
C VAL A 281 -10.23 1.07 -1.95
N THR A 282 -9.47 2.15 -2.09
CA THR A 282 -9.21 3.12 -1.01
C THR A 282 -10.46 3.85 -0.52
N LEU A 283 -11.50 3.95 -1.35
CA LEU A 283 -12.80 4.53 -0.98
C LEU A 283 -13.66 3.55 -0.18
N ILE A 284 -13.47 2.24 -0.38
CA ILE A 284 -14.27 1.17 0.21
C ILE A 284 -13.73 0.76 1.59
N VAL A 285 -12.41 0.88 1.78
CA VAL A 285 -11.71 0.49 3.02
C VAL A 285 -12.30 1.15 4.27
N PRO A 286 -12.49 2.48 4.33
CA PRO A 286 -13.03 3.11 5.53
C PRO A 286 -14.45 2.69 5.85
N VAL A 287 -15.31 2.59 4.82
CA VAL A 287 -16.70 2.15 4.98
C VAL A 287 -16.75 0.77 5.60
N SER A 288 -15.93 -0.15 5.08
CA SER A 288 -15.86 -1.53 5.57
C SER A 288 -15.34 -1.61 7.01
N ALA A 289 -14.29 -0.85 7.34
CA ALA A 289 -13.73 -0.80 8.69
C ALA A 289 -14.71 -0.23 9.71
N ILE A 290 -15.46 0.82 9.36
CA ILE A 290 -16.49 1.42 10.22
C ILE A 290 -17.63 0.42 10.46
N LEU A 291 -18.11 -0.26 9.40
CA LEU A 291 -19.17 -1.25 9.55
C LEU A 291 -18.76 -2.42 10.45
N LEU A 292 -17.52 -2.92 10.30
CA LEU A 292 -17.01 -3.99 11.16
C LEU A 292 -16.76 -3.51 12.59
N GLY A 293 -16.19 -2.31 12.77
CA GLY A 293 -15.95 -1.73 14.10
C GLY A 293 -17.24 -1.45 14.86
N THR A 294 -18.24 -0.88 14.20
CA THR A 294 -19.55 -0.59 14.80
C THR A 294 -20.30 -1.90 15.14
N ALA A 295 -20.34 -2.87 14.22
CA ALA A 295 -21.10 -4.10 14.39
C ALA A 295 -20.50 -5.07 15.43
N PHE A 296 -19.16 -5.18 15.50
CA PHE A 296 -18.50 -6.22 16.31
C PHE A 296 -17.70 -5.66 17.49
N LEU A 297 -17.20 -4.42 17.42
CA LEU A 297 -16.39 -3.81 18.48
C LEU A 297 -17.17 -2.74 19.27
N GLY A 298 -18.43 -2.46 18.90
CA GLY A 298 -19.25 -1.43 19.52
C GLY A 298 -18.69 -0.02 19.34
N GLU A 299 -17.87 0.21 18.32
CA GLU A 299 -17.28 1.52 18.05
C GLU A 299 -18.37 2.55 17.76
N ARG A 300 -18.25 3.73 18.37
CA ARG A 300 -19.11 4.88 18.12
C ARG A 300 -18.24 6.02 17.65
N LEU A 301 -18.66 6.67 16.57
CA LEU A 301 -17.97 7.82 16.01
C LEU A 301 -18.67 9.09 16.46
N GLU A 302 -17.88 10.08 16.84
CA GLU A 302 -18.38 11.39 17.22
C GLU A 302 -18.85 12.16 15.97
N LEU A 303 -19.77 13.12 16.16
CA LEU A 303 -20.32 13.90 15.04
C LEU A 303 -19.24 14.67 14.26
N PHE A 304 -18.22 15.18 14.93
CA PHE A 304 -17.11 15.87 14.27
C PHE A 304 -16.24 14.89 13.48
N GLU A 305 -16.07 13.66 13.95
CA GLU A 305 -15.35 12.62 13.21
C GLU A 305 -16.13 12.28 11.94
N MET A 306 -17.45 12.17 12.02
CA MET A 306 -18.33 12.00 10.85
C MET A 306 -18.22 13.14 9.84
N ALA A 307 -18.20 14.39 10.31
CA ALA A 307 -18.02 15.55 9.44
C ALA A 307 -16.64 15.54 8.75
N GLY A 308 -15.58 15.22 9.49
CA GLY A 308 -14.22 15.09 8.96
C GLY A 308 -14.09 13.97 7.93
N MET A 309 -14.71 12.80 8.21
CA MET A 309 -14.81 11.67 7.28
C MET A 309 -15.50 12.06 5.97
N ALA A 310 -16.64 12.76 6.05
CA ALA A 310 -17.38 13.21 4.87
C ALA A 310 -16.53 14.15 4.00
N LEU A 311 -15.79 15.05 4.62
CA LEU A 311 -14.94 16.00 3.89
C LEU A 311 -13.72 15.32 3.25
N ILE A 312 -13.11 14.34 3.94
CA ILE A 312 -12.06 13.47 3.38
C ILE A 312 -12.59 12.67 2.19
N GLY A 313 -13.77 12.05 2.33
CA GLY A 313 -14.41 11.29 1.26
C GLY A 313 -14.70 12.16 0.04
N LEU A 314 -15.24 13.36 0.25
CA LEU A 314 -15.44 14.34 -0.83
C LEU A 314 -14.12 14.73 -1.49
N GLY A 315 -13.08 14.99 -0.70
CA GLY A 315 -11.73 15.27 -1.21
C GLY A 315 -11.21 14.14 -2.11
N LEU A 316 -11.36 12.87 -1.69
CA LEU A 316 -10.94 11.71 -2.48
C LEU A 316 -11.72 11.59 -3.80
N VAL A 317 -13.03 11.83 -3.78
CA VAL A 317 -13.88 11.83 -4.99
C VAL A 317 -13.45 12.94 -5.96
N VAL A 318 -13.12 14.12 -5.43
CA VAL A 318 -12.62 15.25 -6.24
C VAL A 318 -11.26 14.90 -6.84
N VAL A 319 -10.35 14.30 -6.08
CA VAL A 319 -9.03 13.86 -6.57
C VAL A 319 -9.14 12.80 -7.67
N ASP A 320 -10.03 11.82 -7.50
CA ASP A 320 -10.27 10.77 -8.50
C ASP A 320 -10.81 11.36 -9.81
N GLY A 321 -11.67 12.38 -9.72
CA GLY A 321 -12.00 13.25 -10.85
C GLY A 321 -12.89 12.63 -11.93
N ARG A 322 -13.19 11.32 -11.86
CA ARG A 322 -14.01 10.61 -12.87
C ARG A 322 -15.41 11.17 -13.02
N ILE A 323 -15.99 11.68 -11.94
CA ILE A 323 -17.32 12.32 -11.95
C ILE A 323 -17.28 13.63 -12.76
N PHE A 324 -16.16 14.34 -12.73
CA PHE A 324 -15.96 15.62 -13.43
C PHE A 324 -15.39 15.45 -14.84
N ALA A 325 -14.82 14.28 -15.16
CA ALA A 325 -14.31 13.92 -16.48
C ALA A 325 -15.41 13.64 -17.53
N ARG A 326 -16.69 13.89 -17.21
CA ARG A 326 -17.76 13.91 -18.22
C ARG A 326 -17.71 15.21 -19.01
N ARG A 327 -16.92 15.23 -20.08
CA ARG A 327 -17.19 15.89 -21.38
C ARG A 327 -16.06 15.59 -22.35
#